data_AF-W9R8F7-F1
#
_entry.id   AF-W9R8F7-F1
#
_cell.length_a   1.000
_cell.length_b   1.000
_cell.length_c   1.000
_cell.angle_alpha   90.00
_cell.angle_beta   90.00
_cell.angle_gamma   90.00
#
_symmetry.space_group_name_H-M   'P 1'
#
loop_
_entity.id
_entity.type
_entity.pdbx_description
1 polymer ?
#
loop_
_entity_poly.entity_id
_entity_poly.type
_entity_poly.pdbx_seq_one_letter_code
_entity_poly.pdbx_strand_id
1 'polypeptide(L)'
;MILNGCLLCNVDQFKAINDEGMPMYQRPFMKGKLYIHFTVEFPDSLSPEQCKALETVLPPRSGQQLTDMEIDECEETTLHDVNIEEEMRRKQAQAQEAYDEDDDMHGGAQRVQCAQQ
;
A
#
# COMPACT_ATOMS: atom_id res chain seq x y z
N MET A 1 -4.34 11.23 -29.25
CA MET A 1 -3.64 9.95 -29.42
C MET A 1 -4.44 8.89 -28.68
N ILE A 2 -5.23 8.11 -29.40
CA ILE A 2 -6.00 7.00 -28.83
C ILE A 2 -4.97 5.88 -28.64
N LEU A 3 -4.48 5.72 -27.41
CA LEU A 3 -3.71 4.54 -27.02
C LEU A 3 -4.68 3.36 -27.07
N ASN A 4 -4.64 2.62 -28.17
CA ASN A 4 -5.47 1.46 -28.44
C ASN A 4 -5.50 0.50 -27.24
N GLY A 5 -6.71 0.24 -26.72
CA GLY A 5 -7.08 -1.06 -26.18
C GLY A 5 -6.83 -1.36 -24.71
N CYS A 6 -6.36 -0.41 -23.88
CA CYS A 6 -6.28 -0.66 -22.43
C CYS A 6 -7.33 0.19 -21.72
N LEU A 7 -8.52 -0.37 -21.50
CA LEU A 7 -9.63 0.34 -20.85
C LEU A 7 -9.36 0.71 -19.39
N LEU A 8 -8.26 0.24 -18.82
CA LEU A 8 -7.82 0.55 -17.46
C LEU A 8 -6.31 0.82 -17.51
N CYS A 9 -5.92 2.09 -17.43
CA CYS A 9 -4.57 2.39 -16.93
C CYS A 9 -4.60 1.97 -15.46
N ASN A 10 -3.83 0.94 -15.11
CA ASN A 10 -3.66 0.57 -13.70
C ASN A 10 -3.00 1.73 -12.95
N VAL A 11 -3.25 1.80 -11.65
CA VAL A 11 -2.56 2.73 -10.75
C VAL A 11 -1.05 2.55 -10.92
N ASP A 12 -0.33 3.66 -11.02
CA ASP A 12 1.13 3.74 -11.19
C ASP A 12 1.68 3.07 -12.46
N GLN A 13 0.89 3.04 -13.54
CA GLN A 13 1.37 2.54 -14.82
C GLN A 13 2.34 3.53 -15.49
N PHE A 14 3.45 3.00 -16.02
CA PHE A 14 4.39 3.74 -16.87
C PHE A 14 4.24 3.33 -18.34
N LYS A 15 4.24 4.30 -19.24
CA LYS A 15 4.37 4.08 -20.69
C LYS A 15 5.55 4.88 -21.24
N ALA A 16 6.16 4.40 -22.32
CA ALA A 16 7.25 5.09 -22.99
C ALA A 16 6.94 5.28 -24.48
N ILE A 17 7.23 6.47 -24.99
CA ILE A 17 7.20 6.78 -26.42
C ILE A 17 8.66 6.92 -26.87
N ASN A 18 9.06 6.09 -27.84
CA ASN A 18 10.41 6.15 -28.40
C ASN A 18 10.58 7.41 -29.25
N ASP A 19 11.80 7.93 -29.30
CA ASP A 19 12.21 9.06 -30.15
C ASP A 19 11.50 10.41 -29.87
N GLU A 20 10.76 10.52 -28.77
CA GLU A 20 10.14 11.76 -28.29
C GLU A 20 10.87 12.38 -27.09
N GLY A 21 11.99 11.79 -26.68
CA GLY A 21 12.85 12.34 -25.63
C GLY A 21 13.84 13.39 -26.15
N MET A 22 14.73 13.83 -25.27
CA MET A 22 15.77 14.79 -25.63
C MET A 22 16.80 14.19 -26.62
N PRO A 23 17.39 14.99 -27.52
CA PRO A 23 18.47 14.53 -28.38
C PRO A 23 19.66 13.97 -27.57
N MET A 24 20.24 12.88 -28.05
CA MET A 24 21.43 12.30 -27.41
C MET A 24 22.67 13.16 -27.71
N TYR A 25 23.50 13.35 -26.68
CA TYR A 25 24.76 14.06 -26.83
C TYR A 25 25.62 13.41 -27.92
N GLN A 26 26.18 14.24 -28.83
CA GLN A 26 26.93 13.83 -30.04
C GLN A 26 26.11 13.08 -31.12
N ARG A 27 24.81 12.86 -30.92
CA ARG A 27 23.92 12.22 -31.92
C ARG A 27 22.60 13.00 -32.04
N PRO A 28 22.62 14.20 -32.67
CA PRO A 28 21.46 15.10 -32.72
C PRO A 28 20.24 14.54 -33.47
N PHE A 29 20.44 13.51 -34.30
CA PHE A 29 19.36 12.82 -35.02
C PHE A 29 18.74 11.66 -34.21
N MET A 30 19.34 11.28 -33.08
CA MET A 30 18.79 10.27 -32.17
C MET A 30 18.15 10.96 -30.97
N LYS A 31 16.87 10.69 -30.72
CA LYS A 31 16.15 11.20 -29.56
C LYS A 31 15.95 10.09 -28.53
N GLY A 32 15.91 10.47 -27.26
CA GLY A 32 15.61 9.55 -26.16
C GLY A 32 14.16 9.11 -26.14
N LYS A 33 13.73 8.48 -25.03
CA LYS A 33 12.33 8.11 -24.80
C LYS A 33 11.64 9.15 -23.92
N LEU A 34 10.37 9.42 -24.21
CA LEU A 34 9.47 10.13 -23.31
C LEU A 34 8.75 9.12 -22.41
N TYR A 35 8.93 9.23 -21.09
CA TYR A 35 8.23 8.40 -20.13
C TYR A 35 7.00 9.15 -19.59
N ILE A 36 5.87 8.46 -19.54
CA ILE A 36 4.60 8.96 -19.03
C ILE A 36 4.23 8.12 -17.82
N HIS A 37 4.06 8.77 -16.67
CA HIS A 37 3.56 8.17 -15.45
C HIS A 37 2.06 8.49 -15.31
N PHE A 38 1.23 7.46 -15.23
CA PHE A 38 -0.22 7.61 -15.05
C PHE A 38 -0.57 7.53 -13.57
N THR A 39 -1.04 8.63 -13.02
CA THR A 39 -1.65 8.68 -11.69
C THR A 39 -3.16 8.61 -11.86
N VAL A 40 -3.81 7.70 -11.13
CA VAL A 40 -5.26 7.54 -11.14
C VAL A 40 -5.82 8.17 -9.88
N GLU A 41 -6.62 9.22 -10.05
CA GLU A 41 -7.39 9.83 -8.96
C GLU A 41 -8.76 9.16 -8.89
N PHE A 42 -9.04 8.48 -7.78
CA PHE A 42 -10.37 7.92 -7.51
C PHE A 42 -11.28 8.99 -6.90
N PRO A 43 -12.58 8.97 -7.21
CA PRO A 43 -13.53 9.85 -6.55
C PRO A 43 -13.69 9.47 -5.07
N ASP A 44 -13.90 10.47 -4.20
CA ASP A 44 -14.07 10.27 -2.75
C ASP A 44 -15.29 9.40 -2.40
N SER A 45 -16.33 9.45 -3.24
CA SER A 45 -17.54 8.64 -3.06
C SER A 45 -18.24 8.36 -4.38
N LEU A 46 -19.03 7.29 -4.38
CA LEU A 46 -19.86 6.89 -5.50
C LEU A 46 -21.31 6.78 -5.03
N SER A 47 -22.25 7.28 -5.83
CA SER A 47 -23.67 7.08 -5.56
C SER A 47 -24.09 5.62 -5.84
N PRO A 48 -25.16 5.11 -5.21
CA PRO A 48 -25.65 3.75 -5.44
C PRO A 48 -25.96 3.46 -6.92
N GLU A 49 -26.44 4.45 -7.65
CA GLU A 49 -26.74 4.34 -9.09
C GLU A 49 -25.45 4.17 -9.92
N GLN A 50 -24.40 4.94 -9.60
CA GLN A 50 -23.09 4.81 -10.24
C GLN A 50 -22.44 3.45 -9.93
N CYS A 51 -22.55 2.97 -8.69
CA CYS A 51 -22.06 1.64 -8.31
C CYS A 51 -22.75 0.55 -9.15
N LYS A 52 -24.07 0.63 -9.29
CA LYS A 52 -24.84 -0.32 -10.12
C LYS A 52 -24.44 -0.25 -11.59
N ALA A 53 -24.18 0.94 -12.12
CA ALA A 53 -23.69 1.10 -13.49
C ALA A 53 -22.29 0.47 -13.65
N LEU A 54 -21.40 0.65 -12.69
CA LEU A 54 -20.06 0.06 -12.69
C LEU A 54 -20.10 -1.47 -12.72
N GLU A 55 -21.02 -2.11 -12.00
CA GLU A 55 -21.19 -3.57 -12.03
C GLU A 55 -21.56 -4.13 -13.41
N THR A 56 -22.16 -3.32 -14.29
CA THR A 56 -22.51 -3.73 -15.65
C THR A 56 -21.34 -3.64 -16.63
N VAL A 57 -20.34 -2.81 -16.33
CA VAL A 57 -19.21 -2.52 -17.24
C VAL A 57 -17.89 -3.13 -16.77
N LEU A 58 -17.73 -3.36 -15.46
CA LEU A 58 -16.56 -4.02 -14.91
C LEU A 58 -16.66 -5.54 -15.11
N PRO A 59 -15.51 -6.24 -15.21
CA PRO A 59 -15.51 -7.70 -15.21
C PRO A 59 -16.32 -8.27 -14.04
N PRO A 60 -16.99 -9.43 -14.21
CA PRO A 60 -17.75 -10.04 -13.14
C PRO A 60 -16.89 -10.17 -11.88
N ARG A 61 -17.46 -9.84 -10.71
CA ARG A 61 -16.76 -10.04 -9.43
C ARG A 61 -16.30 -11.48 -9.38
N SER A 62 -15.00 -11.70 -9.13
CA SER A 62 -14.48 -13.02 -8.80
C SER A 62 -15.19 -13.44 -7.52
N GLY A 63 -16.16 -14.35 -7.65
CA GLY A 63 -16.89 -14.84 -6.50
C GLY A 63 -15.91 -15.49 -5.53
N GLN A 64 -15.63 -14.81 -4.41
CA GLN A 64 -15.33 -15.54 -3.19
C GLN A 64 -16.66 -16.22 -2.83
N GLN A 65 -16.87 -17.43 -3.36
CA GLN A 65 -17.85 -18.32 -2.77
C GLN A 65 -17.27 -18.74 -1.43
N LEU A 66 -17.52 -17.93 -0.41
CA LEU A 66 -17.34 -18.34 0.97
C LEU A 66 -18.25 -19.55 1.17
N THR A 67 -17.67 -20.65 1.61
CA THR A 67 -18.41 -21.83 2.05
C THR A 67 -19.18 -21.49 3.32
N ASP A 68 -20.29 -22.19 3.61
CA ASP A 68 -21.08 -21.95 4.83
C ASP A 68 -20.22 -22.03 6.12
N MET A 69 -19.16 -22.85 6.12
CA MET A 69 -18.18 -22.89 7.22
C MET A 69 -17.37 -21.60 7.37
N GLU A 70 -16.96 -20.97 6.26
CA GLU A 70 -16.19 -19.72 6.29
C GLU A 70 -17.08 -18.52 6.68
N ILE A 71 -18.39 -18.62 6.45
CA ILE A 71 -19.37 -17.60 6.87
C ILE A 71 -19.61 -17.67 8.39
N ASP A 72 -19.73 -18.86 8.95
CA ASP A 72 -19.90 -19.06 10.41
C ASP A 72 -18.66 -18.62 11.21
N GLU A 73 -17.47 -18.65 10.62
CA GLU A 73 -16.22 -18.16 11.22
C GLU A 73 -15.92 -16.68 10.87
N CYS A 74 -16.79 -15.99 10.13
CA CYS A 74 -16.54 -14.61 9.72
C CYS A 74 -16.91 -13.62 10.83
N GLU A 75 -15.93 -12.87 11.32
CA GLU A 75 -16.17 -11.75 12.24
C GLU A 75 -16.54 -10.47 11.47
N GLU A 76 -17.60 -9.78 11.90
CA GLU A 76 -17.95 -8.47 11.36
C GLU A 76 -16.86 -7.46 11.75
N THR A 77 -16.22 -6.84 10.75
CA THR A 77 -15.19 -5.83 10.97
C THR A 77 -15.53 -4.54 10.23
N THR A 78 -15.26 -3.40 10.88
CA THR A 78 -15.40 -2.08 10.27
C THR A 78 -14.05 -1.62 9.75
N LEU A 79 -13.99 -1.27 8.47
CA LEU A 79 -12.82 -0.63 7.89
C LEU A 79 -12.66 0.79 8.46
N HIS A 80 -11.46 1.10 8.93
CA HIS A 80 -11.09 2.43 9.38
C HIS A 80 -9.98 2.97 8.50
N ASP A 81 -10.07 4.25 8.15
CA ASP A 81 -8.98 4.93 7.47
C ASP A 81 -7.79 5.06 8.42
N VAL A 82 -6.65 4.50 8.03
CA VAL A 82 -5.43 4.52 8.83
C VAL A 82 -4.38 5.37 8.14
N ASN A 83 -3.84 6.36 8.86
CA ASN A 83 -2.61 7.03 8.45
C ASN A 83 -1.41 6.14 8.80
N ILE A 84 -0.88 5.45 7.78
CA ILE A 84 0.21 4.48 7.93
C ILE A 84 1.48 5.15 8.46
N GLU A 85 1.77 6.40 8.08
CA GLU A 85 2.97 7.11 8.56
C GLU A 85 2.90 7.38 10.07
N GLU A 86 1.74 7.79 10.55
CA GLU A 86 1.50 8.07 11.96
C GLU A 86 1.54 6.78 12.79
N GLU A 87 0.92 5.71 12.30
CA GLU A 87 0.97 4.40 12.95
C GLU A 87 2.40 3.81 12.99
N MET A 88 3.18 3.97 11.92
CA MET A 88 4.59 3.54 11.90
C MET A 88 5.44 4.34 12.90
N ARG A 89 5.22 5.65 12.99
CA ARG A 89 5.90 6.51 13.98
C ARG A 89 5.55 6.13 15.42
N ARG A 90 4.27 5.85 15.69
CA ARG A 90 3.79 5.42 17.00
C ARG A 90 4.36 4.06 17.41
N LYS A 91 4.41 3.10 16.48
CA LYS A 91 5.06 1.79 16.69
C LYS A 91 6.55 1.93 16.98
N GLN A 92 7.24 2.82 16.29
CA GLN A 92 8.66 3.06 16.53
C GLN A 92 8.92 3.68 17.91
N ALA A 93 8.07 4.60 18.37
CA ALA A 93 8.14 5.17 19.72
C ALA A 93 7.92 4.09 20.80
N GLN A 94 6.88 3.25 20.66
CA GLN A 94 6.65 2.14 21.60
C GLN A 94 7.77 1.10 21.63
N ALA A 95 8.45 0.87 20.50
CA ALA A 95 9.61 0.00 20.47
C ALA A 95 10.81 0.60 21.22
N GLN A 96 10.93 1.93 21.30
CA GLN A 96 12.01 2.61 22.04
C GLN A 96 11.74 2.62 23.55
N GLU A 97 10.49 2.80 23.98
CA GLU A 97 10.09 2.77 25.41
C GLU A 97 10.39 1.41 26.08
N ALA A 98 10.52 0.32 25.32
CA ALA A 98 10.90 -1.00 25.84
C ALA A 98 12.41 -1.17 26.09
N TYR A 99 13.25 -0.23 25.65
CA TYR A 99 14.71 -0.25 25.82
C TYR A 99 15.26 0.93 26.63
N ASP A 100 14.43 1.91 27.00
CA ASP A 100 14.86 3.10 27.77
C ASP A 100 14.69 2.95 29.30
N GLU A 101 14.12 1.83 29.79
CA GLU A 101 14.03 1.56 31.24
C GLU A 101 15.33 0.96 31.84
N ASP A 102 16.37 0.65 31.06
CA ASP A 102 17.56 -0.08 31.54
C ASP A 102 18.86 0.75 31.60
N ASP A 103 18.82 2.07 31.37
CA ASP A 103 20.03 2.93 31.40
C ASP A 103 20.13 3.84 32.65
N ASP A 104 19.32 3.58 33.70
CA ASP A 104 19.30 4.37 34.94
C ASP A 104 19.48 3.54 36.25
N MET A 105 20.19 2.41 36.20
CA MET A 105 20.53 1.65 37.43
C MET A 105 21.97 1.10 37.47
N HIS A 106 22.95 2.00 37.33
CA HIS A 106 24.31 1.73 37.80
C HIS A 106 24.38 1.85 39.34
N GLY A 107 24.01 0.78 40.07
CA GLY A 107 24.13 0.85 41.53
C GLY A 107 23.62 -0.33 42.35
N GLY A 108 24.17 -1.54 42.13
CA GLY A 108 24.45 -2.56 43.15
C GLY A 108 23.33 -3.04 44.10
N ALA A 109 22.98 -4.33 44.03
CA ALA A 109 22.90 -5.19 45.23
C ALA A 109 22.59 -6.66 44.87
N GLN A 110 23.53 -7.52 45.26
CA GLN A 110 23.32 -8.83 45.90
C GLN A 110 22.56 -9.94 45.14
N ARG A 111 23.37 -10.83 44.55
CA ARG A 111 22.95 -12.17 44.11
C ARG A 111 22.55 -13.01 45.33
N VAL A 112 21.31 -13.48 45.36
CA VAL A 112 20.84 -14.45 46.36
C VAL A 112 20.84 -15.84 45.71
N GLN A 113 21.70 -16.75 46.18
CA GLN A 113 21.66 -18.17 45.82
C GLN A 113 20.77 -18.90 46.83
N CYS A 114 19.64 -19.44 46.39
CA CYS A 114 18.87 -20.39 47.17
C CYS A 114 19.36 -21.81 46.85
N ALA A 115 20.01 -22.45 47.81
CA ALA A 115 20.21 -23.89 47.83
C ALA A 115 18.92 -24.56 48.31
N GLN A 116 18.41 -25.54 47.55
CA GLN A 116 17.34 -26.45 48.02
C GLN A 116 17.97 -27.80 48.38
N GLN A 117 17.58 -28.33 49.54
CA GLN A 117 17.77 -29.71 49.97
C GLN A 117 16.68 -30.61 49.39
#